data_AF-A0A4Z1L2F8-F1
#
_entry.id   AF-A0A4Z1L2F8-F1
#
_cell.length_a   1.000
_cell.length_b   1.000
_cell.length_c   1.000
_cell.angle_alpha   90.00
_cell.angle_beta   90.00
_cell.angle_gamma   90.00
#
_symmetry.space_group_name_H-M   'P 1'
#
loop_
_entity.id
_entity.type
_entity.pdbx_description
1 polymer ?
#
loop_
_entity_poly.entity_id
_entity_poly.type
_entity_poly.pdbx_seq_one_letter_code
_entity_poly.pdbx_strand_id
1 'polypeptide(L)'
;MSSSLKTITTKAVIVKTAGKAIVSNIPEPALKPDFVKVKTVAVAINPTDFHHASDVAPNGHILGCDYSGVVEEVGPECKNSDLKKGDRICGSCHGGNTNDKESGAFAETIFAPDGVLIKIPDNMSFEDAATIGVAITSTGQVLYMNMKLPLPTEPTKTPFPILIYGGSTTSGAMAIQFAKLSGLTVITTCSPSNFDYVKSLGADAVFDYHSPTCGADIRAHTNSSLHHIYDCICSESTFAICAEAFPEKGTFTGELKFISVLPVETFSRKNEENVDAKAFLAYTAFGKAFSKFGLDIPFYPEHYEFAVRFWKMSSKLLEEGKIKNQPAIVRRGGLKGVIDGMLEVSEGKVSAGKLVYRIDETPTDEELEKVSSEEEQEIKGADLYKSQWMQ
;
A
#
# COMPACT_ATOMS: atom_id res chain seq x y z
N MET A 1 6.14 -26.54 -43.06
CA MET A 1 5.16 -26.68 -41.95
C MET A 1 5.60 -25.71 -40.87
N SER A 2 4.89 -24.59 -40.73
CA SER A 2 5.17 -23.61 -39.66
C SER A 2 4.65 -24.23 -38.35
N SER A 3 5.54 -24.62 -37.44
CA SER A 3 5.11 -24.96 -36.08
C SER A 3 4.67 -23.64 -35.44
N SER A 4 3.37 -23.43 -35.28
CA SER A 4 2.87 -22.34 -34.44
C SER A 4 3.45 -22.56 -33.04
N LEU A 5 4.43 -21.74 -32.64
CA LEU A 5 4.91 -21.70 -31.27
C LEU A 5 3.67 -21.43 -30.40
N LYS A 6 3.30 -22.39 -29.54
CA LYS A 6 2.23 -22.18 -28.57
C LYS A 6 2.65 -21.01 -27.69
N THR A 7 1.89 -19.93 -27.71
CA THR A 7 2.05 -18.82 -26.79
C THR A 7 1.89 -19.36 -25.37
N ILE A 8 2.91 -19.18 -24.53
CA ILE A 8 2.83 -19.49 -23.11
C ILE A 8 1.89 -18.45 -22.49
N THR A 9 0.95 -18.91 -21.67
CA THR A 9 -0.04 -18.07 -21.00
C THR A 9 0.09 -18.18 -19.49
N THR A 10 -0.31 -17.13 -18.79
CA THR A 10 -0.44 -17.06 -17.33
C THR A 10 -1.83 -16.54 -16.99
N LYS A 11 -2.39 -16.97 -15.86
CA LYS A 11 -3.61 -16.34 -15.32
C LYS A 11 -3.28 -15.05 -14.61
N ALA A 12 -4.16 -14.06 -14.78
CA ALA A 12 -4.11 -12.78 -14.10
C ALA A 12 -5.52 -12.27 -13.80
N VAL A 13 -5.65 -11.45 -12.77
CA VAL A 13 -6.83 -10.62 -12.56
C VAL A 13 -6.66 -9.34 -13.39
N ILE A 14 -7.54 -9.15 -14.37
CA ILE A 14 -7.54 -7.99 -15.27
C ILE A 14 -8.85 -7.23 -15.21
N VAL A 15 -8.82 -5.95 -15.59
CA VAL A 15 -10.03 -5.16 -15.82
C VAL A 15 -10.68 -5.60 -17.13
N LYS A 16 -11.87 -6.22 -17.09
CA LYS A 16 -12.68 -6.52 -18.30
C LYS A 16 -13.30 -5.24 -18.85
N THR A 17 -13.95 -4.50 -17.96
CA THR A 17 -14.54 -3.17 -18.17
C THR A 17 -14.45 -2.41 -16.85
N ALA A 18 -14.59 -1.08 -16.88
CA ALA A 18 -14.69 -0.28 -15.66
C ALA A 18 -15.73 -0.90 -14.69
N GLY A 19 -15.31 -1.15 -13.45
CA GLY A 19 -16.12 -1.81 -12.44
C GLY A 19 -16.27 -3.31 -12.59
N LYS A 20 -15.42 -3.96 -13.39
CA LYS A 20 -15.48 -5.42 -13.59
C LYS A 20 -14.10 -6.01 -13.78
N ALA A 21 -13.65 -6.74 -12.76
CA ALA A 21 -12.45 -7.56 -12.84
C ALA A 21 -12.80 -9.01 -13.17
N ILE A 22 -11.92 -9.70 -13.91
CA ILE A 22 -12.03 -11.13 -14.20
C ILE A 22 -10.67 -11.81 -14.05
N VAL A 23 -10.68 -13.12 -13.79
CA VAL A 23 -9.51 -13.96 -14.02
C VAL A 23 -9.47 -14.30 -15.51
N SER A 24 -8.34 -14.03 -16.17
CA SER A 24 -8.14 -14.31 -17.59
C SER A 24 -6.79 -14.97 -17.82
N ASN A 25 -6.74 -15.90 -18.77
CA ASN A 25 -5.49 -16.30 -19.40
C ASN A 25 -5.00 -15.15 -20.28
N ILE A 26 -3.78 -14.69 -20.03
CA ILE A 26 -3.11 -13.67 -20.83
C ILE A 26 -1.79 -14.25 -21.36
N PRO A 27 -1.24 -13.74 -22.48
CA PRO A 27 0.12 -14.07 -22.88
C PRO A 27 1.08 -13.78 -21.72
N GLU A 28 1.96 -14.72 -21.40
CA GLU A 28 3.01 -14.46 -20.42
C GLU A 28 3.91 -13.34 -20.97
N PRO A 29 4.07 -12.22 -20.25
CA PRO A 29 4.88 -11.13 -20.75
C PRO A 29 6.34 -11.54 -20.93
N ALA A 30 7.02 -10.90 -21.89
CA ALA A 30 8.46 -11.10 -22.06
C ALA A 30 9.22 -10.45 -20.89
N LEU A 31 10.32 -11.07 -20.47
CA LEU A 31 11.20 -10.50 -19.45
C LEU A 31 11.74 -9.15 -19.91
N LYS A 32 11.40 -8.10 -19.15
CA LYS A 32 11.95 -6.76 -19.30
C LYS A 32 13.37 -6.75 -18.67
N PRO A 33 14.39 -6.14 -19.30
CA PRO A 33 15.78 -6.21 -18.83
C PRO A 33 15.99 -5.70 -17.40
N ASP A 34 15.21 -4.71 -16.97
CA ASP A 34 15.27 -4.06 -15.65
C ASP A 34 14.33 -4.69 -14.60
N PHE A 35 13.71 -5.84 -14.92
CA PHE A 35 12.74 -6.52 -14.04
C PHE A 35 13.20 -7.90 -13.61
N VAL A 36 12.57 -8.37 -12.54
CA VAL A 36 12.68 -9.73 -12.05
C VAL A 36 11.40 -10.48 -12.44
N LYS A 37 11.53 -11.64 -13.08
CA LYS A 37 10.42 -12.56 -13.31
C LYS A 37 10.17 -13.35 -12.03
N VAL A 38 8.93 -13.31 -11.54
CA VAL A 38 8.56 -13.92 -10.27
C VAL A 38 7.41 -14.88 -10.49
N LYS A 39 7.54 -16.11 -9.97
CA LYS A 39 6.43 -17.01 -9.76
C LYS A 39 5.74 -16.62 -8.46
N THR A 40 4.56 -16.04 -8.57
CA THR A 40 3.81 -15.53 -7.43
C THR A 40 3.30 -16.69 -6.58
N VAL A 41 3.44 -16.58 -5.26
CA VAL A 41 2.96 -17.58 -4.29
C VAL A 41 1.75 -17.04 -3.55
N ALA A 42 1.83 -15.80 -3.06
CA ALA A 42 0.73 -15.14 -2.39
C ALA A 42 0.62 -13.67 -2.81
N VAL A 43 -0.60 -13.14 -2.77
CA VAL A 43 -0.91 -11.73 -3.04
C VAL A 43 -1.76 -11.17 -1.93
N ALA A 44 -1.65 -9.86 -1.69
CA ALA A 44 -2.42 -9.17 -0.67
C ALA A 44 -3.21 -8.00 -1.27
N ILE A 45 -4.40 -7.77 -0.72
CA ILE A 45 -5.32 -6.73 -1.23
C ILE A 45 -5.06 -5.41 -0.50
N ASN A 46 -5.00 -4.34 -1.28
CA ASN A 46 -5.02 -2.95 -0.82
C ASN A 46 -6.32 -2.26 -1.27
N PRO A 47 -6.80 -1.23 -0.55
CA PRO A 47 -7.96 -0.45 -0.98
C PRO A 47 -7.80 0.13 -2.40
N THR A 48 -6.58 0.50 -2.81
CA THR A 48 -6.33 1.02 -4.17
C THR A 48 -6.63 0.00 -5.27
N ASP A 49 -6.55 -1.30 -5.01
CA ASP A 49 -6.76 -2.33 -6.03
C ASP A 49 -8.23 -2.35 -6.49
N PHE A 50 -9.16 -2.11 -5.55
CA PHE A 50 -10.57 -1.90 -5.86
C PHE A 50 -10.76 -0.67 -6.76
N HIS A 51 -10.13 0.47 -6.43
CA HIS A 51 -10.21 1.70 -7.24
C HIS A 51 -9.60 1.54 -8.63
N HIS A 52 -8.52 0.77 -8.74
CA HIS A 52 -7.99 0.38 -10.04
C HIS A 52 -9.01 -0.40 -10.86
N ALA A 53 -9.69 -1.37 -10.26
CA ALA A 53 -10.74 -2.14 -10.93
C ALA A 53 -11.98 -1.32 -11.29
N SER A 54 -12.37 -0.34 -10.45
CA SER A 54 -13.62 0.38 -10.62
C SER A 54 -13.58 1.52 -11.61
N ASP A 55 -12.60 2.42 -11.49
CA ASP A 55 -12.71 3.76 -12.08
C ASP A 55 -11.40 4.35 -12.60
N VAL A 56 -10.27 3.66 -12.37
CA VAL A 56 -8.93 4.18 -12.71
C VAL A 56 -8.25 3.41 -13.84
N ALA A 57 -8.15 2.08 -13.77
CA ALA A 57 -7.32 1.33 -14.71
C ALA A 57 -8.04 1.07 -16.04
N PRO A 58 -7.35 1.12 -17.20
CA PRO A 58 -7.96 0.81 -18.48
C PRO A 58 -8.25 -0.69 -18.63
N ASN A 59 -9.16 -1.03 -19.55
CA ASN A 59 -9.48 -2.43 -19.86
C ASN A 59 -8.21 -3.21 -20.27
N GLY A 60 -8.16 -4.49 -19.88
CA GLY A 60 -7.06 -5.41 -20.13
C GLY A 60 -5.84 -5.26 -19.22
N HIS A 61 -5.83 -4.30 -18.30
CA HIS A 61 -4.70 -4.09 -17.38
C HIS A 61 -4.74 -5.04 -16.19
N ILE A 62 -3.57 -5.56 -15.80
CA ILE A 62 -3.41 -6.41 -14.62
C ILE A 62 -3.56 -5.57 -13.35
N LEU A 63 -4.27 -6.11 -12.36
CA LEU A 63 -4.50 -5.47 -11.06
C LEU A 63 -3.51 -5.93 -9.98
N GLY A 64 -3.57 -5.26 -8.82
CA GLY A 64 -2.88 -5.68 -7.61
C GLY A 64 -1.53 -4.99 -7.39
N CYS A 65 -1.30 -4.57 -6.14
CA CYS A 65 -0.07 -3.90 -5.75
C CYS A 65 0.90 -4.77 -4.95
N ASP A 66 0.46 -5.79 -4.21
CA ASP A 66 1.34 -6.51 -3.29
C ASP A 66 1.44 -8.01 -3.59
N TYR A 67 2.66 -8.54 -3.50
CA TYR A 67 2.97 -9.93 -3.77
C TYR A 67 4.09 -10.48 -2.87
N SER A 68 4.14 -11.80 -2.80
CA SER A 68 5.32 -12.57 -2.45
C SER A 68 5.45 -13.79 -3.37
N GLY A 69 6.67 -14.20 -3.66
CA GLY A 69 6.93 -15.23 -4.66
C GLY A 69 8.38 -15.64 -4.77
N VAL A 70 8.66 -16.48 -5.76
CA VAL A 70 9.99 -17.04 -6.01
C VAL A 70 10.55 -16.47 -7.30
N VAL A 71 11.80 -16.01 -7.26
CA VAL A 71 12.50 -15.53 -8.46
C VAL A 71 12.66 -16.68 -9.46
N GLU A 72 12.12 -16.54 -10.66
CA GLU A 72 12.36 -17.46 -11.77
C GLU A 72 13.55 -17.04 -12.62
N GLU A 73 13.66 -15.74 -12.87
CA GLU A 73 14.69 -15.15 -13.73
C GLU A 73 14.95 -13.70 -13.31
N VAL A 74 16.20 -13.25 -13.43
CA VAL A 74 16.62 -11.86 -13.14
C VAL A 74 17.04 -11.23 -14.45
N GLY A 75 16.46 -10.07 -14.77
CA GLY A 75 16.80 -9.32 -15.95
C GLY A 75 18.25 -8.83 -15.95
N PRO A 76 18.93 -8.78 -17.11
CA PRO A 76 20.34 -8.42 -17.20
C PRO A 76 20.67 -6.96 -16.81
N GLU A 77 19.67 -6.08 -16.74
CA GLU A 77 19.82 -4.68 -16.33
C GLU A 77 19.34 -4.40 -14.89
N CYS A 78 18.93 -5.43 -14.15
CA CYS A 78 18.67 -5.31 -12.71
C CYS A 78 19.95 -4.88 -11.98
N LYS A 79 19.82 -3.83 -11.17
CA LYS A 79 20.87 -3.26 -10.33
C LYS A 79 21.02 -4.00 -9.00
N ASN A 80 19.98 -4.70 -8.56
CA ASN A 80 20.02 -5.50 -7.34
C ASN A 80 20.80 -6.81 -7.56
N SER A 81 22.13 -6.74 -7.43
CA SER A 81 23.04 -7.87 -7.64
C SER A 81 22.88 -9.03 -6.66
N ASP A 82 22.15 -8.83 -5.56
CA ASP A 82 21.96 -9.86 -4.54
C ASP A 82 20.90 -10.90 -4.98
N LEU A 83 20.06 -10.60 -5.98
CA LEU A 83 18.97 -11.46 -6.42
C LEU A 83 19.44 -12.61 -7.32
N LYS A 84 18.89 -13.79 -7.11
CA LYS A 84 19.09 -14.95 -7.98
C LYS A 84 17.85 -15.82 -8.06
N LYS A 85 17.78 -16.66 -9.10
CA LYS A 85 16.76 -17.70 -9.25
C LYS A 85 16.63 -18.54 -7.97
N GLY A 86 15.39 -18.78 -7.54
CA GLY A 86 15.06 -19.53 -6.33
C GLY A 86 14.99 -18.68 -5.05
N ASP A 87 15.40 -17.41 -5.08
CA ASP A 87 15.22 -16.53 -3.92
C ASP A 87 13.72 -16.32 -3.65
N ARG A 88 13.36 -16.36 -2.37
CA ARG A 88 12.02 -15.99 -1.88
C ARG A 88 11.99 -14.48 -1.71
N ILE A 89 11.09 -13.79 -2.39
CA ILE A 89 11.01 -12.32 -2.38
C ILE A 89 9.58 -11.83 -2.14
N CYS A 90 9.46 -10.63 -1.62
CA CYS A 90 8.20 -9.88 -1.58
C CYS A 90 8.46 -8.44 -1.99
N GLY A 91 7.43 -7.79 -2.54
CA GLY A 91 7.58 -6.46 -3.11
C GLY A 91 6.25 -5.79 -3.34
N SER A 92 6.33 -4.63 -4.00
CA SER A 92 5.15 -3.97 -4.53
C SER A 92 5.27 -3.77 -6.04
N CYS A 93 4.13 -3.76 -6.72
CA CYS A 93 3.96 -3.48 -8.14
C CYS A 93 3.01 -2.29 -8.31
N HIS A 94 3.09 -1.64 -9.48
CA HIS A 94 2.08 -0.65 -9.87
C HIS A 94 0.92 -1.37 -10.60
N GLY A 95 0.02 -1.99 -9.84
CA GLY A 95 -1.22 -2.55 -10.41
C GLY A 95 -2.06 -1.47 -11.09
N GLY A 96 -2.76 -1.83 -12.17
CA GLY A 96 -3.63 -0.90 -12.89
C GLY A 96 -2.92 0.29 -13.54
N ASN A 97 -1.61 0.17 -13.81
CA ASN A 97 -0.78 1.24 -14.37
C ASN A 97 -1.20 1.56 -15.81
N THR A 98 -1.74 2.76 -16.06
CA THR A 98 -2.23 3.19 -17.38
C THR A 98 -1.19 3.15 -18.51
N ASN A 99 0.10 3.15 -18.18
CA ASN A 99 1.19 3.17 -19.16
C ASN A 99 1.82 1.78 -19.36
N ASP A 100 1.44 0.79 -18.55
CA ASP A 100 1.98 -0.56 -18.62
C ASP A 100 0.93 -1.59 -18.20
N LYS A 101 0.22 -2.13 -19.19
CA LYS A 101 -0.88 -3.10 -18.99
C LYS A 101 -0.45 -4.38 -18.27
N GLU A 102 0.84 -4.71 -18.29
CA GLU A 102 1.41 -5.94 -17.73
C GLU A 102 1.93 -5.73 -16.30
N SER A 103 1.90 -4.50 -15.79
CA SER A 103 2.28 -4.18 -14.42
C SER A 103 1.14 -4.51 -13.45
N GLY A 104 1.37 -5.47 -12.56
CA GLY A 104 0.44 -5.81 -11.49
C GLY A 104 0.86 -7.08 -10.75
N ALA A 105 0.38 -7.23 -9.52
CA ALA A 105 0.72 -8.32 -8.63
C ALA A 105 -0.22 -9.53 -8.76
N PHE A 106 -1.46 -9.33 -9.21
CA PHE A 106 -2.49 -10.37 -9.23
C PHE A 106 -2.37 -11.25 -10.49
N ALA A 107 -1.26 -11.99 -10.60
CA ALA A 107 -1.03 -12.98 -11.64
C ALA A 107 -0.15 -14.14 -11.14
N GLU A 108 -0.22 -15.29 -11.82
CA GLU A 108 0.63 -16.45 -11.50
C GLU A 108 2.11 -16.16 -11.73
N THR A 109 2.40 -15.42 -12.78
CA THR A 109 3.73 -14.90 -13.13
C THR A 109 3.66 -13.38 -13.25
N ILE A 110 4.55 -12.69 -12.53
CA ILE A 110 4.64 -11.22 -12.58
C ILE A 110 6.06 -10.76 -12.92
N PHE A 111 6.16 -9.49 -13.32
CA PHE A 111 7.42 -8.78 -13.45
C PHE A 111 7.47 -7.68 -12.41
N ALA A 112 8.43 -7.79 -11.50
CA ALA A 112 8.61 -6.80 -10.43
C ALA A 112 9.86 -5.94 -10.67
N PRO A 113 9.78 -4.62 -10.40
CA PRO A 113 10.95 -3.76 -10.42
C PRO A 113 11.91 -4.16 -9.29
N ASP A 114 13.20 -4.25 -9.60
CA ASP A 114 14.24 -4.81 -8.72
C ASP A 114 14.55 -3.98 -7.45
N GLY A 115 14.08 -2.73 -7.41
CA GLY A 115 14.39 -1.76 -6.37
C GLY A 115 13.34 -1.61 -5.26
N VAL A 116 12.11 -2.12 -5.46
CA VAL A 116 10.99 -1.99 -4.51
C VAL A 116 10.55 -3.39 -4.05
N LEU A 117 11.54 -4.17 -3.61
CA LEU A 117 11.38 -5.54 -3.13
C LEU A 117 12.51 -5.89 -2.14
N ILE A 118 12.29 -6.93 -1.34
CA ILE A 118 13.29 -7.55 -0.47
C ILE A 118 13.21 -9.07 -0.57
N LYS A 119 14.27 -9.74 -0.11
CA LYS A 119 14.19 -11.18 0.19
C LYS A 119 13.35 -11.38 1.43
N ILE A 120 12.51 -12.40 1.40
CA ILE A 120 11.68 -12.77 2.56
C ILE A 120 12.62 -13.34 3.63
N PRO A 121 12.61 -12.80 4.86
CA PRO A 121 13.36 -13.38 5.97
C PRO A 121 12.98 -14.85 6.22
N ASP A 122 13.93 -15.68 6.63
CA ASP A 122 13.69 -17.13 6.80
C ASP A 122 12.56 -17.46 7.77
N ASN A 123 12.31 -16.58 8.75
CA ASN A 123 11.25 -16.70 9.76
C ASN A 123 9.89 -16.16 9.31
N MET A 124 9.74 -15.72 8.06
CA MET A 124 8.50 -15.14 7.54
C MET A 124 7.89 -16.02 6.45
N SER A 125 6.58 -16.22 6.50
CA SER A 125 5.81 -16.95 5.48
C SER A 125 5.64 -16.11 4.20
N PHE A 126 5.23 -16.74 3.09
CA PHE A 126 4.89 -15.96 1.89
C PHE A 126 3.66 -15.08 2.15
N GLU A 127 2.71 -15.57 2.91
CA GLU A 127 1.46 -14.90 3.21
C GLU A 127 1.69 -13.64 4.04
N ASP A 128 2.50 -13.75 5.10
CA ASP A 128 2.90 -12.60 5.92
C ASP A 128 3.70 -11.58 5.08
N ALA A 129 4.65 -12.06 4.27
CA ALA A 129 5.49 -11.21 3.43
C ALA A 129 4.68 -10.47 2.36
N ALA A 130 3.60 -11.05 1.84
CA ALA A 130 2.74 -10.38 0.86
C ALA A 130 2.04 -9.14 1.46
N THR A 131 1.95 -8.99 2.78
CA THR A 131 1.18 -7.89 3.38
C THR A 131 1.92 -6.54 3.42
N ILE A 132 3.24 -6.52 3.20
CA ILE A 132 4.09 -5.39 3.62
C ILE A 132 4.40 -4.36 2.51
N GLY A 133 4.19 -4.68 1.23
CA GLY A 133 4.84 -3.93 0.15
C GLY A 133 4.42 -2.46 0.03
N VAL A 134 3.14 -2.20 -0.17
CA VAL A 134 2.59 -0.84 -0.17
C VAL A 134 2.84 -0.17 1.18
N ALA A 135 2.71 -0.89 2.30
CA ALA A 135 2.85 -0.32 3.63
C ALA A 135 4.28 0.21 3.92
N ILE A 136 5.32 -0.54 3.53
CA ILE A 136 6.71 -0.08 3.62
C ILE A 136 6.93 1.13 2.72
N THR A 137 6.48 1.06 1.46
CA THR A 137 6.67 2.14 0.49
C THR A 137 6.01 3.44 0.95
N SER A 138 4.74 3.37 1.38
CA SER A 138 3.98 4.51 1.91
C SER A 138 4.61 5.09 3.17
N THR A 139 5.01 4.24 4.12
CA THR A 139 5.65 4.69 5.37
C THR A 139 6.96 5.43 5.06
N GLY A 140 7.77 4.90 4.14
CA GLY A 140 9.00 5.52 3.65
C GLY A 140 8.78 6.94 3.15
N GLN A 141 7.81 7.09 2.24
CA GLN A 141 7.50 8.36 1.61
C GLN A 141 6.90 9.37 2.58
N VAL A 142 5.95 8.95 3.43
CA VAL A 142 5.26 9.88 4.32
C VAL A 142 6.17 10.36 5.43
N LEU A 143 6.72 9.43 6.22
CA LEU A 143 7.48 9.77 7.42
C LEU A 143 8.83 10.40 7.09
N TYR A 144 9.51 9.93 6.04
CA TYR A 144 10.92 10.31 5.83
C TYR A 144 11.13 11.19 4.59
N MET A 145 10.38 10.98 3.50
CA MET A 145 10.52 11.87 2.35
C MET A 145 9.72 13.16 2.49
N ASN A 146 8.49 13.11 2.99
CA ASN A 146 7.65 14.29 3.15
C ASN A 146 7.88 14.98 4.50
N MET A 147 7.77 14.24 5.61
CA MET A 147 7.90 14.82 6.95
C MET A 147 9.36 14.99 7.41
N LYS A 148 10.33 14.38 6.73
CA LYS A 148 11.77 14.44 7.07
C LYS A 148 12.07 14.02 8.52
N LEU A 149 11.34 13.04 9.03
CA LEU A 149 11.52 12.54 10.40
C LEU A 149 12.88 11.83 10.56
N PRO A 150 13.42 11.73 11.79
CA PRO A 150 14.61 10.95 12.08
C PRO A 150 14.42 9.48 11.66
N LEU A 151 15.41 8.87 11.01
CA LEU A 151 15.33 7.47 10.61
C LEU A 151 15.43 6.52 11.82
N PRO A 152 14.90 5.29 11.74
CA PRO A 152 15.07 4.27 12.79
C PRO A 152 16.53 3.97 13.17
N THR A 153 17.45 4.17 12.23
CA THR A 153 18.89 3.99 12.45
C THR A 153 19.55 5.16 13.19
N GLU A 154 18.88 6.31 13.23
CA GLU A 154 19.35 7.55 13.86
C GLU A 154 18.19 8.21 14.63
N PRO A 155 17.65 7.54 15.67
CA PRO A 155 16.47 8.02 16.38
C PRO A 155 16.73 9.35 17.10
N THR A 156 15.69 10.17 17.23
CA THR A 156 15.80 11.42 18.01
C THR A 156 16.03 11.14 19.49
N LYS A 157 16.82 12.00 20.14
CA LYS A 157 16.97 12.03 21.61
C LYS A 157 15.96 12.95 22.29
N THR A 158 15.23 13.74 21.50
CA THR A 158 14.19 14.67 21.95
C THR A 158 12.88 14.25 21.28
N PRO A 159 12.10 13.35 21.90
CA PRO A 159 10.84 12.89 21.34
C PRO A 159 9.85 14.04 21.15
N PHE A 160 9.06 13.97 20.09
CA PHE A 160 7.93 14.84 19.83
C PHE A 160 6.74 14.02 19.32
N PRO A 161 5.50 14.51 19.50
CA PRO A 161 4.31 13.75 19.12
C PRO A 161 4.09 13.71 17.61
N ILE A 162 3.64 12.56 17.14
CA ILE A 162 3.08 12.35 15.80
C ILE A 162 1.74 11.62 15.94
N LEU A 163 0.74 12.06 15.17
CA LEU A 163 -0.53 11.36 15.05
C LEU A 163 -0.51 10.52 13.78
N ILE A 164 -0.74 9.22 13.94
CA ILE A 164 -0.99 8.28 12.85
C ILE A 164 -2.48 7.94 12.92
N TYR A 165 -3.30 8.64 12.15
CA TYR A 165 -4.74 8.42 12.15
C TYR A 165 -5.06 7.10 11.42
N GLY A 166 -5.85 6.22 12.05
CA GLY A 166 -6.18 4.91 11.50
C GLY A 166 -5.09 3.86 11.75
N GLY A 167 -4.61 3.72 12.99
CA GLY A 167 -3.49 2.86 13.38
C GLY A 167 -3.69 1.37 13.12
N SER A 168 -4.94 0.90 13.01
CA SER A 168 -5.25 -0.51 12.70
C SER A 168 -5.29 -0.81 11.20
N THR A 169 -5.09 0.18 10.32
CA THR A 169 -4.87 -0.05 8.88
C THR A 169 -3.48 -0.64 8.65
N THR A 170 -3.22 -1.23 7.48
CA THR A 170 -1.88 -1.76 7.16
C THR A 170 -0.81 -0.66 7.16
N SER A 171 -1.11 0.48 6.54
CA SER A 171 -0.19 1.62 6.52
C SER A 171 0.02 2.21 7.91
N GLY A 172 -1.05 2.39 8.69
CA GLY A 172 -0.97 2.90 10.06
C GLY A 172 -0.18 1.98 10.98
N ALA A 173 -0.42 0.67 10.92
CA ALA A 173 0.30 -0.33 11.71
C ALA A 173 1.81 -0.34 11.40
N MET A 174 2.18 -0.19 10.13
CA MET A 174 3.59 -0.08 9.75
C MET A 174 4.19 1.25 10.22
N ALA A 175 3.49 2.36 10.00
CA ALA A 175 3.94 3.70 10.39
C ALA A 175 4.14 3.84 11.90
N ILE A 176 3.29 3.23 12.74
CA ILE A 176 3.43 3.24 14.20
C ILE A 176 4.79 2.66 14.61
N GLN A 177 5.14 1.49 14.07
CA GLN A 177 6.38 0.80 14.41
C GLN A 177 7.59 1.63 13.99
N PHE A 178 7.56 2.19 12.77
CA PHE A 178 8.64 3.04 12.25
C PHE A 178 8.80 4.34 13.06
N ALA A 179 7.71 5.06 13.33
CA ALA A 179 7.74 6.28 14.13
C ALA A 179 8.26 6.01 15.56
N LYS A 180 7.88 4.86 16.15
CA LYS A 180 8.38 4.46 17.46
C LYS A 180 9.87 4.18 17.44
N LEU A 181 10.36 3.46 16.44
CA LEU A 181 11.80 3.20 16.26
C LEU A 181 12.60 4.46 15.98
N SER A 182 11.99 5.48 15.37
CA SER A 182 12.57 6.82 15.20
C SER A 182 12.66 7.65 16.48
N GLY A 183 12.16 7.13 17.62
CA GLY A 183 12.21 7.80 18.92
C GLY A 183 11.07 8.80 19.16
N LEU A 184 9.98 8.72 18.39
CA LEU A 184 8.84 9.64 18.52
C LEU A 184 7.82 9.15 19.56
N THR A 185 6.98 10.08 20.02
CA THR A 185 5.79 9.75 20.82
C THR A 185 4.63 9.51 19.86
N VAL A 186 4.15 8.27 19.78
CA VAL A 186 3.18 7.86 18.76
C VAL A 186 1.76 7.91 19.32
N ILE A 187 0.93 8.75 18.72
CA ILE A 187 -0.49 8.84 19.02
C ILE A 187 -1.24 8.25 17.83
N THR A 188 -2.31 7.51 18.09
CA THR A 188 -3.10 6.91 17.01
C THR A 188 -4.58 6.88 17.32
N THR A 189 -5.38 6.64 16.29
CA THR A 189 -6.82 6.42 16.38
C THR A 189 -7.18 5.06 15.78
N CYS A 190 -8.10 4.35 16.41
CA CYS A 190 -8.73 3.14 15.86
C CYS A 190 -10.01 2.81 16.65
N SER A 191 -10.75 1.79 16.25
CA SER A 191 -11.88 1.30 17.07
C SER A 191 -11.35 0.64 18.35
N PRO A 192 -12.08 0.71 19.49
CA PRO A 192 -11.64 0.19 20.78
C PRO A 192 -11.16 -1.27 20.78
N SER A 193 -11.78 -2.12 19.95
CA SER A 193 -11.39 -3.54 19.81
C SER A 193 -9.95 -3.75 19.34
N ASN A 194 -9.33 -2.73 18.73
CA ASN A 194 -7.97 -2.79 18.17
C ASN A 194 -6.93 -2.05 19.03
N PHE A 195 -7.30 -1.54 20.21
CA PHE A 195 -6.42 -0.75 21.07
C PHE A 195 -5.18 -1.53 21.50
N ASP A 196 -5.37 -2.77 21.98
CA ASP A 196 -4.26 -3.59 22.45
C ASP A 196 -3.32 -3.96 21.29
N TYR A 197 -3.89 -4.21 20.11
CA TYR A 197 -3.10 -4.44 18.89
C TYR A 197 -2.20 -3.25 18.57
N VAL A 198 -2.75 -2.04 18.42
CA VAL A 198 -1.92 -0.87 18.04
C VAL A 198 -0.94 -0.45 19.15
N LYS A 199 -1.28 -0.66 20.43
CA LYS A 199 -0.33 -0.49 21.54
C LYS A 199 0.83 -1.48 21.45
N SER A 200 0.55 -2.74 21.10
CA SER A 200 1.59 -3.75 20.91
C SER A 200 2.58 -3.41 19.77
N LEU A 201 2.17 -2.56 18.84
CA LEU A 201 3.02 -2.04 17.76
C LEU A 201 3.86 -0.82 18.19
N GLY A 202 3.58 -0.21 19.34
CA GLY A 202 4.33 0.92 19.87
C GLY A 202 3.57 2.24 20.02
N ALA A 203 2.25 2.26 19.85
CA ALA A 203 1.45 3.44 20.14
C ALA A 203 1.50 3.80 21.64
N ASP A 204 1.85 5.04 21.95
CA ASP A 204 1.91 5.59 23.32
C ASP A 204 0.53 6.03 23.82
N ALA A 205 -0.33 6.50 22.91
CA ALA A 205 -1.72 6.84 23.20
C ALA A 205 -2.64 6.43 22.05
N VAL A 206 -3.85 5.97 22.39
CA VAL A 206 -4.86 5.49 21.42
C VAL A 206 -6.20 6.12 21.76
N PHE A 207 -6.86 6.67 20.74
CA PHE A 207 -8.16 7.33 20.87
C PHE A 207 -9.21 6.62 20.00
N ASP A 208 -10.44 6.55 20.52
CA ASP A 208 -11.58 6.08 19.74
C ASP A 208 -12.03 7.22 18.81
N TYR A 209 -11.89 7.00 17.51
CA TYR A 209 -12.27 8.01 16.52
C TYR A 209 -13.80 8.23 16.45
N HIS A 210 -14.61 7.36 17.05
CA HIS A 210 -16.04 7.59 17.17
C HIS A 210 -16.39 8.65 18.23
N SER A 211 -15.44 9.03 19.09
CA SER A 211 -15.65 10.09 20.07
C SER A 211 -15.84 11.45 19.36
N PRO A 212 -16.91 12.21 19.66
CA PRO A 212 -17.13 13.53 19.08
C PRO A 212 -16.07 14.55 19.50
N THR A 213 -15.29 14.26 20.54
CA THR A 213 -14.20 15.11 21.03
C THR A 213 -12.82 14.58 20.67
N CYS A 214 -12.71 13.53 19.83
CA CYS A 214 -11.44 12.85 19.55
C CYS A 214 -10.30 13.81 19.19
N GLY A 215 -10.54 14.79 18.30
CA GLY A 215 -9.53 15.76 17.89
C GLY A 215 -9.11 16.67 19.04
N ALA A 216 -10.08 17.26 19.75
CA ALA A 216 -9.84 18.08 20.94
C ALA A 216 -9.09 17.33 22.05
N ASP A 217 -9.43 16.06 22.29
CA ASP A 217 -8.79 15.21 23.29
C ASP A 217 -7.34 14.91 22.93
N ILE A 218 -7.04 14.67 21.64
CA ILE A 218 -5.66 14.52 21.14
C ILE A 218 -4.88 15.83 21.34
N ARG A 219 -5.46 16.98 20.99
CA ARG A 219 -4.83 18.29 21.17
C ARG A 219 -4.49 18.55 22.64
N ALA A 220 -5.44 18.27 23.53
CA ALA A 220 -5.25 18.39 24.97
C ALA A 220 -4.18 17.42 25.49
N HIS A 221 -4.21 16.15 25.07
CA HIS A 221 -3.21 15.14 25.45
C HIS A 221 -1.79 15.54 25.05
N THR A 222 -1.62 16.18 23.89
CA THR A 222 -0.32 16.67 23.42
C THR A 222 0.07 18.04 23.98
N ASN A 223 -0.75 18.65 24.84
CA ASN A 223 -0.57 20.04 25.28
C ASN A 223 -0.35 21.00 24.09
N SER A 224 -1.11 20.81 23.01
CA SER A 224 -1.00 21.59 21.76
C SER A 224 0.40 21.56 21.13
N SER A 225 1.12 20.43 21.22
CA SER A 225 2.44 20.24 20.59
C SER A 225 2.46 19.26 19.42
N LEU A 226 1.28 18.79 18.98
CA LEU A 226 1.16 17.92 17.80
C LEU A 226 1.40 18.70 16.51
N HIS A 227 2.51 18.47 15.81
CA HIS A 227 2.82 19.18 14.55
C HIS A 227 2.90 18.26 13.33
N HIS A 228 2.73 16.96 13.49
CA HIS A 228 2.84 15.97 12.42
C HIS A 228 1.65 15.03 12.46
N ILE A 229 0.92 14.93 11.35
CA ILE A 229 -0.22 14.04 11.19
C ILE A 229 -0.09 13.26 9.88
N TYR A 230 -0.15 11.93 9.98
CA TYR A 230 -0.34 11.03 8.85
C TYR A 230 -1.76 10.46 8.90
N ASP A 231 -2.60 10.82 7.93
CA ASP A 231 -3.92 10.23 7.76
C ASP A 231 -3.89 9.01 6.83
N CYS A 232 -4.21 7.83 7.38
CA CYS A 232 -4.27 6.57 6.65
C CYS A 232 -5.67 6.19 6.14
N ILE A 233 -6.69 7.04 6.37
CA ILE A 233 -8.10 6.77 6.04
C ILE A 233 -8.62 7.76 4.98
N CYS A 234 -8.29 9.04 5.12
CA CYS A 234 -8.50 10.08 4.12
C CYS A 234 -9.98 10.33 3.75
N SER A 235 -10.79 10.69 4.75
CA SER A 235 -12.19 11.10 4.55
C SER A 235 -12.47 12.45 5.19
N GLU A 236 -13.60 13.08 4.87
CA GLU A 236 -14.01 14.33 5.50
C GLU A 236 -14.06 14.24 7.04
N SER A 237 -14.52 13.10 7.57
CA SER A 237 -14.57 12.87 9.01
C SER A 237 -13.19 12.82 9.66
N THR A 238 -12.20 12.22 8.98
CA THR A 238 -10.84 12.12 9.50
C THR A 238 -10.11 13.45 9.38
N PHE A 239 -10.37 14.19 8.29
CA PHE A 239 -9.86 15.55 8.09
C PHE A 239 -10.35 16.51 9.18
N ALA A 240 -11.62 16.43 9.58
CA ALA A 240 -12.16 17.23 10.68
C ALA A 240 -11.44 16.93 12.01
N ILE A 241 -11.30 15.64 12.37
CA ILE A 241 -10.61 15.24 13.60
C ILE A 241 -9.14 15.67 13.57
N CYS A 242 -8.44 15.50 12.44
CA CYS A 242 -7.04 15.90 12.30
C CYS A 242 -6.86 17.43 12.38
N ALA A 243 -7.79 18.20 11.81
CA ALA A 243 -7.76 19.66 11.88
C ALA A 243 -7.89 20.15 13.33
N GLU A 244 -8.77 19.51 14.11
CA GLU A 244 -8.92 19.78 15.54
C GLU A 244 -7.74 19.27 16.37
N ALA A 245 -7.09 18.17 15.99
CA ALA A 245 -5.96 17.61 16.74
C ALA A 245 -4.72 18.53 16.75
N PHE A 246 -4.54 19.33 15.70
CA PHE A 246 -3.48 20.34 15.63
C PHE A 246 -3.68 21.49 16.65
N PRO A 247 -2.63 22.24 17.01
CA PRO A 247 -2.72 23.45 17.82
C PRO A 247 -3.76 24.41 17.25
N GLU A 248 -4.43 25.16 18.12
CA GLU A 248 -5.42 26.14 17.69
C GLU A 248 -4.81 27.17 16.73
N LYS A 249 -5.61 27.63 15.79
CA LYS A 249 -5.15 28.56 14.76
C LYS A 249 -4.57 29.81 15.41
N GLY A 250 -3.33 30.15 15.04
CA GLY A 250 -2.61 31.32 15.55
C GLY A 250 -1.91 31.12 16.89
N THR A 251 -2.02 29.96 17.56
CA THR A 251 -1.27 29.70 18.81
C THR A 251 0.11 29.10 18.59
N PHE A 252 0.40 28.61 17.38
CA PHE A 252 1.69 28.08 16.97
C PHE A 252 2.09 28.68 15.62
N THR A 253 3.31 29.19 15.52
CA THR A 253 3.84 29.86 14.32
C THR A 253 4.83 29.00 13.53
N GLY A 254 5.17 27.82 14.02
CA GLY A 254 5.98 26.87 13.27
C GLY A 254 5.15 26.09 12.25
N GLU A 255 5.82 25.22 11.50
CA GLU A 255 5.20 24.43 10.45
C GLU A 255 4.38 23.25 11.03
N LEU A 256 3.16 23.07 10.52
CA LEU A 256 2.30 21.92 10.76
C LEU A 256 2.28 21.05 9.50
N LYS A 257 2.62 19.76 9.62
CA LYS A 257 2.65 18.82 8.50
C LYS A 257 1.46 17.87 8.55
N PHE A 258 0.63 17.90 7.50
CA PHE A 258 -0.48 16.99 7.30
C PHE A 258 -0.28 16.23 6.00
N ILE A 259 -0.02 14.92 6.09
CA ILE A 259 0.13 14.07 4.90
C ILE A 259 -1.00 13.05 4.88
N SER A 260 -1.63 12.91 3.72
CA SER A 260 -2.75 11.99 3.48
C SER A 260 -2.44 11.08 2.30
N VAL A 261 -3.03 9.88 2.27
CA VAL A 261 -2.93 8.97 1.10
C VAL A 261 -3.75 9.52 -0.07
N LEU A 262 -4.83 10.24 0.21
CA LEU A 262 -5.71 10.85 -0.80
C LEU A 262 -5.64 12.39 -0.74
N PRO A 263 -6.11 13.06 -1.80
CA PRO A 263 -6.09 14.50 -1.96
C PRO A 263 -6.75 15.22 -0.77
N VAL A 264 -6.25 16.42 -0.49
CA VAL A 264 -6.50 17.14 0.77
C VAL A 264 -7.35 18.39 0.55
N GLU A 265 -8.09 18.46 -0.56
CA GLU A 265 -8.80 19.66 -1.01
C GLU A 265 -9.89 20.06 -0.02
N THR A 266 -10.48 19.09 0.66
CA THR A 266 -11.50 19.27 1.70
C THR A 266 -10.91 19.37 3.12
N PHE A 267 -9.60 19.27 3.29
CA PHE A 267 -8.96 19.52 4.59
C PHE A 267 -9.05 21.01 4.93
N SER A 268 -9.80 21.33 5.99
CA SER A 268 -10.20 22.71 6.33
C SER A 268 -9.04 23.67 6.60
N ARG A 269 -7.89 23.13 7.05
CA ARG A 269 -6.70 23.93 7.41
C ARG A 269 -5.67 24.03 6.28
N LYS A 270 -5.93 23.45 5.09
CA LYS A 270 -4.94 23.37 3.99
C LYS A 270 -4.40 24.73 3.50
N ASN A 271 -5.20 25.80 3.66
CA ASN A 271 -4.87 27.15 3.19
C ASN A 271 -4.29 28.05 4.30
N GLU A 272 -4.03 27.51 5.49
CA GLU A 272 -3.33 28.25 6.55
C GLU A 272 -1.84 28.39 6.19
N GLU A 273 -1.27 29.58 6.43
CA GLU A 273 0.09 29.93 5.99
C GLU A 273 1.17 28.97 6.51
N ASN A 274 0.99 28.42 7.72
CA ASN A 274 1.95 27.53 8.36
C ASN A 274 1.57 26.03 8.26
N VAL A 275 0.59 25.68 7.43
CA VAL A 275 0.15 24.29 7.23
C VAL A 275 0.66 23.75 5.90
N ASP A 276 1.54 22.75 5.96
CA ASP A 276 1.98 21.94 4.84
C ASP A 276 1.06 20.70 4.71
N ALA A 277 -0.07 20.87 4.01
CA ALA A 277 -1.03 19.80 3.75
C ALA A 277 -0.87 19.24 2.33
N LYS A 278 -0.56 17.94 2.21
CA LYS A 278 -0.32 17.29 0.91
C LYS A 278 -0.81 15.85 0.87
N ALA A 279 -1.14 15.39 -0.33
CA ALA A 279 -1.26 13.96 -0.62
C ALA A 279 0.07 13.41 -1.17
N PHE A 280 0.29 12.11 -1.06
CA PHE A 280 1.42 11.43 -1.70
C PHE A 280 0.96 10.31 -2.63
N LEU A 281 1.80 9.97 -3.61
CA LEU A 281 1.56 8.83 -4.51
C LEU A 281 2.70 7.81 -4.37
N ALA A 282 2.38 6.66 -3.77
CA ALA A 282 3.27 5.50 -3.61
C ALA A 282 4.02 5.14 -4.91
N TYR A 283 3.35 5.30 -6.05
CA TYR A 283 3.86 4.86 -7.35
C TYR A 283 5.10 5.61 -7.85
N THR A 284 5.39 6.78 -7.28
CA THR A 284 6.63 7.50 -7.59
C THR A 284 7.90 6.76 -7.12
N ALA A 285 7.75 5.74 -6.27
CA ALA A 285 8.85 4.88 -5.82
C ALA A 285 9.34 3.88 -6.88
N PHE A 286 8.59 3.62 -7.96
CA PHE A 286 8.87 2.51 -8.89
C PHE A 286 9.84 2.82 -10.04
N GLY A 287 10.49 3.98 -10.03
CA GLY A 287 11.57 4.25 -10.98
C GLY A 287 11.13 4.61 -12.39
N LYS A 288 9.83 4.88 -12.61
CA LYS A 288 9.27 5.19 -13.94
C LYS A 288 8.24 6.30 -13.87
N ALA A 289 8.09 7.02 -14.98
CA ALA A 289 6.97 7.94 -15.17
C ALA A 289 5.68 7.14 -15.37
N PHE A 290 4.55 7.72 -14.98
CA PHE A 290 3.23 7.12 -15.14
C PHE A 290 2.17 8.20 -15.18
N SER A 291 1.00 7.86 -15.68
CA SER A 291 -0.18 8.71 -15.67
C SER A 291 -1.15 8.15 -14.62
N LYS A 292 -1.83 9.02 -13.87
CA LYS A 292 -2.90 8.62 -12.94
C LYS A 292 -3.86 9.78 -12.74
N PHE A 293 -5.16 9.48 -12.71
CA PHE A 293 -6.21 10.49 -12.53
C PHE A 293 -6.17 11.65 -13.55
N GLY A 294 -5.71 11.37 -14.78
CA GLY A 294 -5.55 12.39 -15.81
C GLY A 294 -4.32 13.29 -15.64
N LEU A 295 -3.45 12.99 -14.68
CA LEU A 295 -2.19 13.67 -14.45
C LEU A 295 -1.01 12.82 -14.92
N ASP A 296 -0.09 13.43 -15.66
CA ASP A 296 1.19 12.82 -16.00
C ASP A 296 2.21 13.10 -14.90
N ILE A 297 2.66 12.04 -14.23
CA ILE A 297 3.63 12.09 -13.15
C ILE A 297 5.01 11.70 -13.71
N PRO A 298 6.00 12.60 -13.68
CA PRO A 298 7.33 12.29 -14.21
C PRO A 298 8.06 11.29 -13.31
N PHE A 299 9.11 10.69 -13.87
CA PHE A 299 10.04 9.90 -13.07
C PHE A 299 10.87 10.82 -12.16
N TYR A 300 10.87 10.52 -10.87
CA TYR A 300 11.72 11.16 -9.85
C TYR A 300 12.83 10.18 -9.40
N PRO A 301 14.06 10.29 -9.93
CA PRO A 301 15.18 9.42 -9.55
C PRO A 301 15.39 9.34 -8.04
N GLU A 302 15.29 10.47 -7.36
CA GLU A 302 15.48 10.61 -5.92
C GLU A 302 14.40 9.86 -5.10
N HIS A 303 13.18 9.68 -5.64
CA HIS A 303 12.14 8.87 -4.99
C HIS A 303 12.48 7.38 -5.08
N TYR A 304 12.89 6.91 -6.26
CA TYR A 304 13.29 5.51 -6.46
C TYR A 304 14.54 5.17 -5.64
N GLU A 305 15.57 6.01 -5.68
CA GLU A 305 16.79 5.81 -4.90
C GLU A 305 16.54 5.80 -3.40
N PHE A 306 15.64 6.67 -2.91
CA PHE A 306 15.20 6.60 -1.51
C PHE A 306 14.48 5.29 -1.22
N ALA A 307 13.54 4.88 -2.06
CA ALA A 307 12.78 3.63 -1.88
C ALA A 307 13.72 2.41 -1.80
N VAL A 308 14.69 2.30 -2.69
CA VAL A 308 15.71 1.22 -2.67
C VAL A 308 16.43 1.16 -1.33
N ARG A 309 16.92 2.31 -0.83
CA ARG A 309 17.62 2.38 0.47
C ARG A 309 16.69 2.03 1.63
N PHE A 310 15.46 2.53 1.58
CA PHE A 310 14.47 2.34 2.65
C PHE A 310 13.97 0.90 2.73
N TRP A 311 13.72 0.24 1.60
CA TRP A 311 13.39 -1.19 1.55
C TRP A 311 14.53 -2.05 2.09
N LYS A 312 15.78 -1.74 1.74
CA LYS A 312 16.95 -2.44 2.30
C LYS A 312 17.06 -2.26 3.83
N MET A 313 16.79 -1.07 4.35
CA MET A 313 16.71 -0.84 5.80
C MET A 313 15.57 -1.64 6.44
N SER A 314 14.40 -1.64 5.80
CA SER A 314 13.21 -2.37 6.27
C SER A 314 13.44 -3.87 6.33
N SER A 315 14.16 -4.46 5.35
CA SER A 315 14.59 -5.87 5.38
C SER A 315 15.32 -6.22 6.67
N LYS A 316 16.31 -5.39 7.05
CA LYS A 316 17.08 -5.61 8.28
C LYS A 316 16.21 -5.50 9.53
N LEU A 317 15.29 -4.52 9.57
CA LEU A 317 14.38 -4.36 10.70
C LEU A 317 13.40 -5.54 10.82
N LEU A 318 12.96 -6.14 9.71
CA LEU A 318 12.14 -7.35 9.70
C LEU A 318 12.93 -8.58 10.17
N GLU A 319 14.16 -8.75 9.66
CA GLU A 319 15.06 -9.84 10.08
C GLU A 319 15.38 -9.78 11.58
N GLU A 320 15.59 -8.58 12.11
CA GLU A 320 15.82 -8.34 13.55
C GLU A 320 14.54 -8.40 14.39
N GLY A 321 13.37 -8.55 13.77
CA GLY A 321 12.06 -8.57 14.44
C GLY A 321 11.65 -7.24 15.08
N LYS A 322 12.30 -6.13 14.70
CA LYS A 322 12.02 -4.76 15.20
C LYS A 322 10.76 -4.16 14.59
N ILE A 323 10.43 -4.58 13.37
CA ILE A 323 9.13 -4.33 12.75
C ILE A 323 8.52 -5.66 12.35
N LYS A 324 7.19 -5.71 12.31
CA LYS A 324 6.40 -6.89 11.97
C LYS A 324 5.34 -6.52 10.95
N ASN A 325 4.93 -7.51 10.17
CA ASN A 325 3.80 -7.37 9.28
C ASN A 325 2.49 -7.23 10.07
N GLN A 326 1.47 -6.66 9.42
CA GLN A 326 0.10 -6.80 9.89
C GLN A 326 -0.35 -8.25 9.69
N PRO A 327 -1.18 -8.83 10.59
CA PRO A 327 -1.64 -10.21 10.44
C PRO A 327 -2.23 -10.51 9.05
N ALA A 328 -1.70 -11.53 8.40
CA ALA A 328 -2.26 -12.06 7.16
C ALA A 328 -3.58 -12.78 7.45
N ILE A 329 -4.65 -12.33 6.81
CA ILE A 329 -5.96 -12.98 6.83
C ILE A 329 -6.05 -13.81 5.54
N VAL A 330 -5.62 -15.06 5.62
CA VAL A 330 -5.61 -15.96 4.46
C VAL A 330 -7.04 -16.39 4.11
N ARG A 331 -7.44 -16.12 2.88
CA ARG A 331 -8.71 -16.52 2.26
C ARG A 331 -8.45 -17.52 1.14
N ARG A 332 -9.49 -18.24 0.74
CA ARG A 332 -9.42 -19.27 -0.31
C ARG A 332 -9.76 -18.74 -1.70
N GLY A 333 -9.39 -19.51 -2.72
CA GLY A 333 -9.87 -19.33 -4.10
C GLY A 333 -8.93 -18.56 -5.02
N GLY A 334 -7.67 -18.36 -4.60
CA GLY A 334 -6.62 -17.74 -5.39
C GLY A 334 -7.04 -16.45 -6.09
N LEU A 335 -6.67 -16.30 -7.37
CA LEU A 335 -6.99 -15.10 -8.15
C LEU A 335 -8.50 -14.82 -8.27
N LYS A 336 -9.36 -15.85 -8.24
CA LYS A 336 -10.82 -15.62 -8.25
C LYS A 336 -11.29 -15.03 -6.92
N GLY A 337 -10.77 -15.55 -5.81
CA GLY A 337 -11.09 -15.06 -4.47
C GLY A 337 -10.63 -13.61 -4.25
N VAL A 338 -9.55 -13.18 -4.92
CA VAL A 338 -9.08 -11.79 -4.86
C VAL A 338 -10.15 -10.79 -5.30
N ILE A 339 -10.95 -11.12 -6.32
CA ILE A 339 -12.04 -10.26 -6.82
C ILE A 339 -13.07 -10.02 -5.70
N ASP A 340 -13.47 -11.07 -5.00
CA ASP A 340 -14.45 -11.00 -3.92
C ASP A 340 -13.83 -10.29 -2.69
N GLY A 341 -12.54 -10.49 -2.45
CA GLY A 341 -11.80 -9.80 -1.39
C GLY A 341 -11.65 -8.30 -1.61
N MET A 342 -11.55 -7.83 -2.86
CA MET A 342 -11.55 -6.39 -3.16
C MET A 342 -12.87 -5.74 -2.73
N LEU A 343 -14.00 -6.42 -2.92
CA LEU A 343 -15.31 -5.98 -2.43
C LEU A 343 -15.34 -5.96 -0.89
N GLU A 344 -14.90 -7.04 -0.23
CA GLU A 344 -14.85 -7.12 1.25
C GLU A 344 -14.06 -5.95 1.86
N VAL A 345 -12.92 -5.60 1.26
CA VAL A 345 -12.11 -4.44 1.69
C VAL A 345 -12.84 -3.12 1.44
N SER A 346 -13.47 -2.94 0.28
CA SER A 346 -14.21 -1.70 -0.06
C SER A 346 -15.41 -1.44 0.86
N GLU A 347 -16.04 -2.51 1.38
CA GLU A 347 -17.18 -2.45 2.29
C GLU A 347 -16.77 -2.29 3.76
N GLY A 348 -15.46 -2.19 4.05
CA GLY A 348 -14.95 -2.02 5.41
C GLY A 348 -15.12 -3.26 6.30
N LYS A 349 -15.24 -4.46 5.71
CA LYS A 349 -15.45 -5.73 6.45
C LYS A 349 -14.16 -6.32 7.04
N VAL A 350 -13.00 -5.73 6.71
CA VAL A 350 -11.69 -6.19 7.16
C VAL A 350 -11.14 -5.24 8.22
N SER A 351 -10.74 -5.79 9.37
CA SER A 351 -10.22 -5.01 10.51
C SER A 351 -8.95 -5.65 11.06
N ALA A 352 -7.95 -4.82 11.36
CA ALA A 352 -6.68 -5.20 11.98
C ALA A 352 -5.93 -6.37 11.30
N GLY A 353 -6.14 -6.56 10.01
CA GLY A 353 -5.48 -7.58 9.21
C GLY A 353 -5.51 -7.21 7.73
N LYS A 354 -4.78 -7.96 6.90
CA LYS A 354 -4.78 -7.77 5.46
C LYS A 354 -5.18 -9.05 4.76
N LEU A 355 -6.12 -8.99 3.82
CA LEU A 355 -6.56 -10.17 3.08
C LEU A 355 -5.44 -10.66 2.17
N VAL A 356 -5.17 -11.97 2.22
CA VAL A 356 -4.14 -12.65 1.46
C VAL A 356 -4.72 -13.88 0.77
N TYR A 357 -4.30 -14.12 -0.47
CA TYR A 357 -4.74 -15.25 -1.28
C TYR A 357 -3.52 -16.00 -1.81
N ARG A 358 -3.57 -17.33 -1.75
CA ARG A 358 -2.55 -18.20 -2.34
C ARG A 358 -2.86 -18.46 -3.80
N ILE A 359 -1.87 -18.24 -4.67
CA ILE A 359 -2.06 -18.28 -6.12
C ILE A 359 -2.33 -19.70 -6.63
N ASP A 360 -1.77 -20.73 -5.97
CA ASP A 360 -1.99 -22.14 -6.31
C ASP A 360 -3.43 -22.63 -6.06
N GLU A 361 -4.23 -21.86 -5.32
CA GLU A 361 -5.67 -22.11 -5.13
C GLU A 361 -6.53 -21.47 -6.24
N THR A 362 -5.92 -20.93 -7.29
CA THR A 362 -6.65 -20.37 -8.44
C THR A 362 -7.36 -21.49 -9.19
N PRO A 363 -8.69 -21.40 -9.42
CA PRO A 363 -9.42 -22.42 -10.15
C PRO A 363 -8.87 -22.66 -11.57
N THR A 364 -9.03 -23.88 -12.05
CA THR A 364 -8.74 -24.28 -13.43
C THR A 364 -9.63 -23.54 -14.43
N ASP A 365 -9.27 -23.54 -15.71
CA ASP A 365 -10.07 -22.87 -16.75
C ASP A 365 -11.50 -23.45 -16.81
N GLU A 366 -11.63 -24.77 -16.71
CA GLU A 366 -12.93 -25.46 -16.67
C GLU A 366 -13.80 -25.07 -15.47
N GLU A 367 -13.18 -24.77 -14.32
CA GLU A 367 -13.89 -24.32 -13.13
C GLU A 367 -14.32 -22.86 -13.25
N LEU A 368 -13.48 -22.00 -13.82
CA LEU A 368 -13.82 -20.59 -14.07
C LEU A 368 -14.96 -20.44 -15.07
N GLU A 369 -14.99 -21.26 -16.13
CA GLU A 369 -16.07 -21.27 -17.12
C GLU A 369 -17.43 -21.61 -16.49
N LYS A 370 -17.49 -22.59 -15.59
CA LYS A 370 -18.73 -22.97 -14.86
C LYS A 370 -19.26 -21.86 -13.95
N VAL A 371 -18.38 -21.10 -13.32
CA VAL A 371 -18.77 -19.98 -12.45
C VAL A 371 -19.24 -18.77 -13.26
N SER A 372 -18.64 -18.52 -14.43
CA SER A 372 -19.00 -17.39 -15.30
C SER A 372 -20.43 -17.45 -15.84
N SER A 373 -21.04 -18.64 -15.89
CA SER A 373 -22.44 -18.81 -16.30
C SER A 373 -23.46 -18.50 -15.20
N GLU A 374 -23.04 -18.37 -13.93
CA GLU A 374 -23.98 -18.28 -12.80
C GLU A 374 -23.99 -16.92 -12.08
N GLU A 375 -22.90 -16.14 -12.00
CA GLU A 375 -22.92 -14.82 -11.35
C GLU A 375 -21.63 -14.00 -11.64
N GLU A 376 -21.62 -13.16 -12.68
CA GLU A 376 -20.55 -12.17 -12.85
C GLU A 376 -20.81 -10.96 -11.93
N GLN A 377 -20.03 -10.83 -10.84
CA GLN A 377 -20.17 -9.72 -9.88
C GLN A 377 -19.59 -8.40 -10.42
N GLU A 378 -20.33 -7.30 -10.21
CA GLU A 378 -19.89 -5.94 -10.53
C GLU A 378 -19.17 -5.31 -9.32
N ILE A 379 -17.96 -4.80 -9.56
CA ILE A 379 -17.20 -3.94 -8.64
C ILE A 379 -17.61 -2.49 -8.90
N LYS A 380 -18.74 -2.05 -8.35
CA LYS A 380 -19.13 -0.64 -8.48
C LYS A 380 -18.35 0.22 -7.50
N GLY A 381 -17.42 1.03 -8.02
CA GLY A 381 -16.76 2.07 -7.24
C GLY A 381 -17.79 3.07 -6.71
N ALA A 382 -17.63 3.50 -5.47
CA ALA A 382 -18.25 4.74 -5.04
C ALA A 382 -17.55 5.89 -5.81
N ASP A 383 -18.30 6.80 -6.41
CA ASP A 383 -17.81 7.98 -7.16
C ASP A 383 -16.87 8.91 -6.34
N LEU A 384 -16.63 8.60 -5.06
CA LEU A 384 -15.78 9.32 -4.13
C LEU A 384 -14.29 9.36 -4.52
N TYR A 385 -13.70 8.26 -5.01
CA TYR A 385 -12.24 8.19 -5.18
C TYR A 385 -11.73 9.03 -6.36
N LYS A 386 -12.39 8.92 -7.52
CA LYS A 386 -12.10 9.76 -8.68
C LYS A 386 -12.43 11.24 -8.43
N SER A 387 -13.53 11.52 -7.74
CA SER A 387 -13.96 12.90 -7.49
C SER A 387 -13.02 13.66 -6.54
N GLN A 388 -12.32 12.97 -5.64
CA GLN A 388 -11.30 13.58 -4.78
C GLN A 388 -10.03 13.98 -5.55
N TRP A 389 -9.61 13.23 -6.58
CA TRP A 389 -8.40 13.55 -7.37
C TRP A 389 -8.62 14.50 -8.56
N MET A 390 -9.87 14.72 -8.98
CA MET A 390 -10.22 15.61 -10.10
C MET A 390 -10.67 17.02 -9.66
N GLN A 391 -10.74 17.29 -8.35
CA GLN A 391 -10.99 18.62 -7.76
C GLN A 391 -9.67 19.28 -7.40
#